data_AF-A0A7T4N2A2-F1
#
_entry.id   AF-A0A7T4N2A2-F1
#
_cell.length_a   1.000
_cell.length_b   1.000
_cell.length_c   1.000
_cell.angle_alpha   90.00
_cell.angle_beta   90.00
_cell.angle_gamma   90.00
#
_symmetry.space_group_name_H-M   'P 1'
#
loop_
_entity.id
_entity.type
_entity.pdbx_description
1 polymer ?
#
loop_
_entity_poly.entity_id
_entity_poly.type
_entity_poly.pdbx_seq_one_letter_code
_entity_poly.pdbx_strand_id
1 'polypeptide(L)'
;MSPPGCLSRQVALCVCMSGAALVASHAHAQVVPLIGTTAIIGNGAGAGVAGALTVNETAGIDNGQVNQVTVSNGGAVGNLNASVQSATVVAKVTSARASIEANAFSNTSGAVLVNQSAGAGNLQRNSTQLGTAALGVESVSDGELSATAPKNGGLGQSIGVHSVREASISSDAFRNASGIVQINQAAGAGNATANSFVLRPPAGTFFN
;
A
#
# COMPACT_ATOMS: atom_id res chain seq x y z
N MET A 1 37.21 -21.79 87.92
CA MET A 1 37.48 -20.35 88.16
C MET A 1 36.81 -19.56 87.04
N SER A 2 36.22 -18.41 87.35
CA SER A 2 35.25 -17.68 86.49
C SER A 2 35.90 -16.59 85.61
N PRO A 3 35.19 -16.01 84.60
CA PRO A 3 35.76 -15.20 83.50
C PRO A 3 35.67 -13.67 83.69
N PRO A 4 36.36 -12.89 82.83
CA PRO A 4 35.71 -12.20 81.70
C PRO A 4 36.47 -12.37 80.35
N GLY A 5 35.97 -11.95 79.18
CA GLY A 5 34.64 -11.41 78.83
C GLY A 5 34.63 -10.52 77.56
N CYS A 6 33.45 -9.98 77.26
CA CYS A 6 33.12 -8.83 76.38
C CYS A 6 33.08 -8.96 74.84
N LEU A 7 31.95 -8.47 74.29
CA LEU A 7 31.64 -8.24 72.88
C LEU A 7 32.52 -7.13 72.26
N SER A 8 32.72 -7.17 70.94
CA SER A 8 32.47 -6.00 70.09
C SER A 8 32.16 -6.37 68.63
N ARG A 9 31.38 -5.52 67.97
CA ARG A 9 30.92 -5.66 66.58
C ARG A 9 32.09 -5.56 65.60
N GLN A 10 32.15 -6.46 64.62
CA GLN A 10 32.77 -6.14 63.32
C GLN A 10 31.75 -6.30 62.21
N VAL A 11 31.70 -5.28 61.35
CA VAL A 11 30.70 -5.10 60.30
C VAL A 11 31.01 -6.05 59.15
N ALA A 12 30.01 -6.84 58.73
CA ALA A 12 30.12 -7.64 57.51
C ALA A 12 30.18 -6.71 56.29
N LEU A 13 31.39 -6.47 55.78
CA LEU A 13 31.61 -5.72 54.55
C LEU A 13 31.31 -6.63 53.35
N CYS A 14 30.03 -6.74 52.98
CA CYS A 14 29.64 -7.38 51.73
C CYS A 14 30.18 -6.58 50.55
N VAL A 15 31.29 -7.05 49.98
CA VAL A 15 31.83 -6.54 48.71
C VAL A 15 30.89 -6.99 47.60
N CYS A 16 29.91 -6.13 47.28
CA CYS A 16 29.08 -6.29 46.09
C CYS A 16 29.96 -6.11 44.85
N MET A 17 30.46 -7.24 44.32
CA MET A 17 31.28 -7.28 43.12
C MET A 17 30.39 -7.07 41.89
N SER A 18 29.97 -5.82 41.67
CA SER A 18 29.14 -5.39 40.55
C SER A 18 29.93 -5.48 39.24
N GLY A 19 29.98 -6.69 38.68
CA GLY A 19 30.50 -6.92 37.34
C GLY A 19 29.61 -6.24 36.31
N ALA A 20 30.02 -5.05 35.86
CA ALA A 20 29.38 -4.36 34.75
C ALA A 20 29.64 -5.14 33.46
N ALA A 21 28.73 -6.06 33.13
CA ALA A 21 28.73 -6.74 31.85
C ALA A 21 28.44 -5.71 30.75
N LEU A 22 29.50 -5.19 30.15
CA LEU A 22 29.45 -4.41 28.91
C LEU A 22 28.92 -5.31 27.80
N VAL A 23 27.59 -5.35 27.65
CA VAL A 23 26.95 -5.88 26.44
C VAL A 23 27.38 -5.00 25.28
N ALA A 24 28.40 -5.46 24.56
CA ALA A 24 28.82 -4.89 23.30
C ALA A 24 27.66 -5.03 22.30
N SER A 25 26.85 -3.98 22.19
CA SER A 25 25.82 -3.86 21.18
C SER A 25 26.49 -3.94 19.81
N HIS A 26 26.35 -5.07 19.14
CA HIS A 26 26.92 -5.26 17.81
C HIS A 26 26.18 -4.32 16.85
N ALA A 27 26.86 -3.26 16.44
CA ALA A 27 26.35 -2.32 15.44
C ALA A 27 26.32 -3.02 14.08
N HIS A 28 25.24 -3.77 13.82
CA HIS A 28 24.96 -4.27 12.49
C HIS A 28 24.74 -3.09 11.56
N ALA A 29 25.70 -2.83 10.68
CA ALA A 29 25.51 -1.94 9.54
C ALA A 29 24.42 -2.55 8.66
N GLN A 30 23.18 -2.06 8.79
CA GLN A 30 22.07 -2.55 7.98
C GLN A 30 22.29 -2.10 6.53
N VAL A 31 22.59 -3.08 5.67
CA VAL A 31 22.71 -2.86 4.23
C VAL A 31 21.33 -2.52 3.69
N VAL A 32 21.11 -1.25 3.35
CA VAL A 32 19.87 -0.78 2.72
C VAL A 32 19.73 -1.47 1.35
N PRO A 33 18.66 -2.25 1.10
CA PRO A 33 18.47 -2.94 -0.18
C PRO A 33 18.44 -1.97 -1.36
N LEU A 34 19.19 -2.32 -2.41
CA LEU A 34 19.23 -1.58 -3.67
C LEU A 34 18.35 -2.31 -4.68
N ILE A 35 17.22 -1.71 -5.08
CA ILE A 35 16.24 -2.39 -5.94
C ILE A 35 16.03 -1.70 -7.29
N GLY A 36 16.11 -2.49 -8.36
CA GLY A 36 15.57 -2.18 -9.67
C GLY A 36 14.29 -2.99 -9.88
N THR A 37 13.22 -2.36 -10.35
CA THR A 37 11.89 -2.97 -10.41
C THR A 37 11.19 -2.66 -11.72
N THR A 38 10.44 -3.63 -12.25
CA THR A 38 9.67 -3.50 -13.49
C THR A 38 8.36 -4.29 -13.34
N ALA A 39 7.23 -3.63 -13.58
CA ALA A 39 5.89 -4.18 -13.65
C ALA A 39 5.33 -3.96 -15.07
N ILE A 40 4.71 -4.99 -15.66
CA ILE A 40 4.25 -4.99 -17.05
C ILE A 40 2.89 -5.71 -17.12
N ILE A 41 1.83 -4.93 -17.32
CA ILE A 41 0.55 -5.46 -17.79
C ILE A 41 0.69 -5.60 -19.30
N GLY A 42 1.01 -6.83 -19.73
CA GLY A 42 1.36 -7.14 -21.11
C GLY A 42 0.22 -6.97 -22.11
N ASN A 43 0.57 -6.96 -23.40
CA ASN A 43 -0.36 -6.83 -24.51
C ASN A 43 -1.52 -7.84 -24.42
N GLY A 44 -2.76 -7.33 -24.36
CA GLY A 44 -3.98 -8.13 -24.29
C GLY A 44 -4.32 -8.80 -22.95
N ALA A 45 -3.58 -8.52 -21.85
CA ALA A 45 -3.69 -9.24 -20.57
C ALA A 45 -5.10 -9.34 -19.94
N GLY A 46 -6.00 -8.41 -20.25
CA GLY A 46 -7.41 -8.38 -19.84
C GLY A 46 -8.34 -7.88 -20.96
N ALA A 47 -7.99 -8.13 -22.23
CA ALA A 47 -8.80 -7.69 -23.37
C ALA A 47 -10.13 -8.46 -23.45
N GLY A 48 -11.20 -7.78 -23.84
CA GLY A 48 -12.54 -8.36 -24.06
C GLY A 48 -13.31 -8.74 -22.79
N VAL A 49 -12.82 -8.40 -21.59
CA VAL A 49 -13.51 -8.72 -20.33
C VAL A 49 -14.78 -7.87 -20.17
N ALA A 50 -15.90 -8.54 -19.93
CA ALA A 50 -17.18 -7.93 -19.58
C ALA A 50 -17.49 -8.18 -18.09
N GLY A 51 -17.98 -7.16 -17.37
CA GLY A 51 -18.27 -7.20 -15.94
C GLY A 51 -17.29 -6.38 -15.11
N ALA A 52 -16.85 -6.92 -13.95
CA ALA A 52 -15.88 -6.27 -13.08
C ALA A 52 -14.50 -6.94 -13.18
N LEU A 53 -13.51 -6.20 -13.68
CA LEU A 53 -12.10 -6.59 -13.74
C LEU A 53 -11.30 -5.78 -12.71
N THR A 54 -10.57 -6.45 -11.83
CA THR A 54 -9.67 -5.78 -10.89
C THR A 54 -8.26 -6.36 -11.01
N VAL A 55 -7.24 -5.49 -11.01
CA VAL A 55 -5.83 -5.87 -11.14
C VAL A 55 -5.00 -5.13 -10.10
N ASN A 56 -4.29 -5.89 -9.27
CA ASN A 56 -3.23 -5.38 -8.40
C ASN A 56 -1.91 -6.03 -8.87
N GLU A 57 -1.03 -5.25 -9.51
CA GLU A 57 0.30 -5.71 -9.91
C GLU A 57 1.37 -4.86 -9.21
N THR A 58 2.34 -5.50 -8.57
CA THR A 58 3.44 -4.81 -7.89
C THR A 58 4.76 -5.53 -8.09
N ALA A 59 5.82 -4.77 -8.42
CA ALA A 59 7.20 -5.23 -8.40
C ALA A 59 8.01 -4.46 -7.34
N GLY A 60 8.59 -5.15 -6.35
CA GLY A 60 9.48 -4.55 -5.35
C GLY A 60 9.11 -4.90 -3.91
N ILE A 61 9.18 -3.93 -2.99
CA ILE A 61 9.18 -4.16 -1.53
C ILE A 61 8.08 -3.32 -0.85
N ASP A 62 7.27 -3.95 0.00
CA ASP A 62 6.28 -3.31 0.88
C ASP A 62 5.28 -2.36 0.19
N ASN A 63 4.96 -2.60 -1.09
CA ASN A 63 3.86 -1.92 -1.77
C ASN A 63 2.52 -2.52 -1.31
N GLY A 64 1.51 -1.70 -1.05
CA GLY A 64 0.17 -2.12 -0.62
C GLY A 64 -0.91 -1.67 -1.59
N GLN A 65 -1.74 -2.59 -2.09
CA GLN A 65 -2.70 -2.32 -3.17
C GLN A 65 -4.07 -2.92 -2.86
N VAL A 66 -5.15 -2.17 -3.09
CA VAL A 66 -6.54 -2.62 -2.92
C VAL A 66 -7.44 -2.09 -4.04
N ASN A 67 -8.22 -2.98 -4.65
CA ASN A 67 -9.32 -2.62 -5.54
C ASN A 67 -10.61 -3.14 -4.92
N GLN A 68 -11.64 -2.31 -4.82
CA GLN A 68 -12.94 -2.67 -4.27
C GLN A 68 -14.06 -2.26 -5.24
N VAL A 69 -14.94 -3.20 -5.58
CA VAL A 69 -16.14 -2.96 -6.39
C VAL A 69 -17.34 -3.47 -5.61
N THR A 70 -18.19 -2.56 -5.16
CA THR A 70 -19.48 -2.86 -4.51
C THR A 70 -20.60 -2.57 -5.49
N VAL A 71 -21.45 -3.56 -5.77
CA VAL A 71 -22.67 -3.39 -6.58
C VAL A 71 -23.86 -3.81 -5.72
N SER A 72 -24.85 -2.94 -5.57
CA SER A 72 -26.08 -3.20 -4.81
C SER A 72 -27.33 -2.87 -5.60
N ASN A 73 -28.34 -3.73 -5.47
CA ASN A 73 -29.63 -3.60 -6.14
C ASN A 73 -30.73 -3.73 -5.09
N GLY A 74 -31.37 -2.60 -4.74
CA GLY A 74 -32.34 -2.51 -3.65
C GLY A 74 -31.72 -2.42 -2.25
N GLY A 75 -32.44 -1.74 -1.34
CA GLY A 75 -32.04 -1.54 0.05
C GLY A 75 -31.00 -0.43 0.27
N ALA A 76 -30.91 0.07 1.50
CA ALA A 76 -29.84 0.97 1.91
C ALA A 76 -28.58 0.15 2.19
N VAL A 77 -27.59 0.26 1.30
CA VAL A 77 -26.25 -0.32 1.51
C VAL A 77 -25.32 0.83 1.90
N GLY A 78 -24.92 0.84 3.18
CA GLY A 78 -23.90 1.76 3.68
C GLY A 78 -22.55 1.50 3.01
N ASN A 79 -21.59 2.40 3.19
CA ASN A 79 -20.32 2.27 2.47
C ASN A 79 -19.48 1.06 2.93
N LEU A 80 -19.34 0.06 2.04
CA LEU A 80 -18.58 -1.19 2.28
C LEU A 80 -17.11 -1.13 1.84
N ASN A 81 -16.66 -0.07 1.18
CA ASN A 81 -15.34 -0.02 0.54
C ASN A 81 -14.19 0.45 1.48
N ALA A 82 -14.44 0.52 2.79
CA ALA A 82 -13.44 1.00 3.75
C ALA A 82 -12.15 0.14 3.72
N SER A 83 -10.99 0.79 3.55
CA SER A 83 -9.69 0.11 3.56
C SER A 83 -8.57 1.05 3.97
N VAL A 84 -7.71 0.63 4.90
CA VAL A 84 -6.55 1.41 5.38
C VAL A 84 -5.26 0.75 4.95
N GLN A 85 -4.51 1.41 4.07
CA GLN A 85 -3.15 1.00 3.71
C GLN A 85 -2.10 1.70 4.56
N SER A 86 -1.03 0.97 4.86
CA SER A 86 0.19 1.50 5.47
C SER A 86 1.42 0.75 4.95
N ALA A 87 2.53 1.46 4.77
CA ALA A 87 3.82 0.87 4.43
C ALA A 87 4.92 1.56 5.24
N THR A 88 5.93 0.79 5.64
CA THR A 88 7.14 1.27 6.31
C THR A 88 8.31 0.52 5.72
N VAL A 89 9.16 1.21 4.97
CA VAL A 89 10.24 0.57 4.19
C VAL A 89 11.53 1.39 4.24
N VAL A 90 12.66 0.69 4.21
CA VAL A 90 13.99 1.27 4.09
C VAL A 90 14.70 0.61 2.92
N ALA A 91 14.53 1.16 1.72
CA ALA A 91 15.13 0.65 0.49
C ALA A 91 15.52 1.80 -0.44
N LYS A 92 16.57 1.61 -1.24
CA LYS A 92 17.00 2.55 -2.27
C LYS A 92 16.58 2.03 -3.65
N VAL A 93 15.52 2.62 -4.19
CA VAL A 93 15.05 2.33 -5.55
C VAL A 93 15.97 3.00 -6.57
N THR A 94 16.75 2.19 -7.31
CA THR A 94 17.61 2.67 -8.41
C THR A 94 16.80 2.86 -9.68
N SER A 95 15.95 1.89 -10.02
CA SER A 95 15.03 2.00 -11.15
C SER A 95 13.65 1.44 -10.80
N ALA A 96 12.62 2.07 -11.36
CA ALA A 96 11.25 1.62 -11.28
C ALA A 96 10.56 1.89 -12.63
N ARG A 97 9.95 0.86 -13.21
CA ARG A 97 9.11 0.97 -14.40
C ARG A 97 7.77 0.28 -14.16
N ALA A 98 6.68 0.98 -14.40
CA ALA A 98 5.33 0.43 -14.44
C ALA A 98 4.77 0.70 -15.84
N SER A 99 4.37 -0.33 -16.57
CA SER A 99 3.90 -0.20 -17.94
C SER A 99 2.62 -0.99 -18.20
N ILE A 100 1.66 -0.36 -18.89
CA ILE A 100 0.46 -1.01 -19.42
C ILE A 100 0.59 -0.99 -20.94
N GLU A 101 0.82 -2.14 -21.54
CA GLU A 101 1.11 -2.27 -22.96
C GLU A 101 -0.14 -2.07 -23.85
N ALA A 102 0.08 -2.04 -25.17
CA ALA A 102 -0.98 -1.91 -26.15
C ALA A 102 -2.07 -2.97 -25.95
N ASN A 103 -3.33 -2.59 -26.16
CA ASN A 103 -4.49 -3.49 -26.10
C ASN A 103 -4.76 -4.20 -24.75
N ALA A 104 -3.97 -3.96 -23.70
CA ALA A 104 -4.02 -4.67 -22.42
C ALA A 104 -5.44 -4.85 -21.86
N PHE A 105 -6.27 -3.82 -21.92
CA PHE A 105 -7.67 -3.78 -21.48
C PHE A 105 -8.62 -3.33 -22.61
N SER A 106 -8.26 -3.64 -23.87
CA SER A 106 -9.08 -3.26 -25.02
C SER A 106 -10.39 -4.04 -25.10
N ASN A 107 -11.44 -3.41 -25.63
CA ASN A 107 -12.79 -3.97 -25.79
C ASN A 107 -13.43 -4.46 -24.46
N THR A 108 -13.03 -3.89 -23.33
CA THR A 108 -13.61 -4.21 -22.02
C THR A 108 -14.94 -3.48 -21.80
N SER A 109 -15.86 -4.07 -21.03
CA SER A 109 -17.12 -3.43 -20.66
C SER A 109 -17.46 -3.64 -19.19
N GLY A 110 -17.94 -2.59 -18.50
CA GLY A 110 -18.33 -2.64 -17.09
C GLY A 110 -17.40 -1.80 -16.20
N ALA A 111 -16.62 -2.42 -15.33
CA ALA A 111 -15.71 -1.73 -14.40
C ALA A 111 -14.30 -2.34 -14.44
N VAL A 112 -13.28 -1.52 -14.75
CA VAL A 112 -11.86 -1.91 -14.77
C VAL A 112 -11.10 -1.09 -13.74
N LEU A 113 -10.61 -1.75 -12.68
CA LEU A 113 -9.83 -1.12 -11.61
C LEU A 113 -8.40 -1.66 -11.62
N VAL A 114 -7.41 -0.80 -11.77
CA VAL A 114 -5.99 -1.17 -11.87
C VAL A 114 -5.17 -0.41 -10.83
N ASN A 115 -4.44 -1.14 -9.99
CA ASN A 115 -3.31 -0.64 -9.24
C ASN A 115 -2.06 -1.31 -9.79
N GLN A 116 -1.19 -0.54 -10.44
CA GLN A 116 0.12 -1.01 -10.88
C GLN A 116 1.22 -0.22 -10.17
N SER A 117 2.20 -0.91 -9.59
CA SER A 117 3.35 -0.24 -8.99
C SER A 117 4.69 -0.93 -9.22
N ALA A 118 5.76 -0.13 -9.27
CA ALA A 118 7.13 -0.59 -9.25
C ALA A 118 7.94 0.22 -8.21
N GLY A 119 8.67 -0.47 -7.34
CA GLY A 119 9.59 0.10 -6.36
C GLY A 119 9.17 -0.22 -4.92
N ALA A 120 9.17 0.77 -4.01
CA ALA A 120 9.09 0.51 -2.57
C ALA A 120 8.06 1.35 -1.80
N GLY A 121 7.23 0.72 -0.97
CA GLY A 121 6.30 1.45 -0.09
C GLY A 121 5.23 2.26 -0.81
N ASN A 122 4.85 1.87 -2.04
CA ASN A 122 3.77 2.51 -2.78
C ASN A 122 2.41 1.99 -2.29
N LEU A 123 1.48 2.89 -2.00
CA LEU A 123 0.14 2.57 -1.50
C LEU A 123 -0.92 3.01 -2.51
N GLN A 124 -1.79 2.09 -2.92
CA GLN A 124 -2.76 2.34 -3.99
C GLN A 124 -4.15 1.79 -3.65
N ARG A 125 -5.20 2.61 -3.84
CA ARG A 125 -6.61 2.21 -3.68
C ARG A 125 -7.44 2.63 -4.89
N ASN A 126 -8.23 1.72 -5.45
CA ASN A 126 -9.41 2.11 -6.23
C ASN A 126 -10.66 1.58 -5.53
N SER A 127 -11.68 2.42 -5.36
CA SER A 127 -13.01 1.98 -4.92
C SER A 127 -14.10 2.41 -5.91
N THR A 128 -15.04 1.50 -6.16
CA THR A 128 -16.25 1.74 -6.96
C THR A 128 -17.46 1.26 -6.15
N GLN A 129 -18.50 2.08 -6.08
CA GLN A 129 -19.79 1.72 -5.48
C GLN A 129 -20.92 2.07 -6.45
N LEU A 130 -21.71 1.09 -6.86
CA LEU A 130 -22.85 1.24 -7.76
C LEU A 130 -24.11 0.76 -7.04
N GLY A 131 -25.13 1.61 -6.85
CA GLY A 131 -26.37 1.13 -6.25
C GLY A 131 -27.40 2.17 -5.82
N THR A 132 -28.63 1.70 -5.62
CA THR A 132 -29.80 2.52 -5.28
C THR A 132 -29.99 2.67 -3.77
N ALA A 133 -29.15 3.47 -3.11
CA ALA A 133 -29.27 3.72 -1.67
C ALA A 133 -30.21 4.91 -1.34
N ALA A 134 -30.96 4.81 -0.23
CA ALA A 134 -31.92 5.80 0.23
C ALA A 134 -31.31 7.19 0.50
N LEU A 135 -32.12 8.24 0.42
CA LEU A 135 -31.73 9.65 0.61
C LEU A 135 -31.36 9.97 2.07
N GLY A 136 -30.17 9.54 2.47
CA GLY A 136 -29.43 10.03 3.63
C GLY A 136 -28.03 10.42 3.16
N VAL A 137 -27.51 11.53 3.68
CA VAL A 137 -26.16 12.01 3.35
C VAL A 137 -25.15 11.05 3.97
N GLU A 138 -24.54 10.21 3.15
CA GLU A 138 -23.38 9.41 3.52
C GLU A 138 -22.19 9.95 2.74
N SER A 139 -21.34 10.69 3.45
CA SER A 139 -20.06 11.16 2.93
C SER A 139 -19.18 9.97 2.55
N VAL A 140 -18.33 10.16 1.53
CA VAL A 140 -17.14 9.34 1.28
C VAL A 140 -16.46 9.09 2.63
N SER A 141 -16.40 7.83 3.08
CA SER A 141 -15.96 7.55 4.46
C SER A 141 -14.49 7.89 4.62
N ASP A 142 -14.05 8.17 5.85
CA ASP A 142 -12.61 8.32 6.12
C ASP A 142 -11.84 7.04 5.73
N GLY A 143 -12.48 5.88 5.65
CA GLY A 143 -11.90 4.64 5.09
C GLY A 143 -11.71 4.63 3.57
N GLU A 144 -12.48 5.41 2.80
CA GLU A 144 -12.25 5.64 1.36
C GLU A 144 -11.13 6.66 1.11
N LEU A 145 -10.77 7.45 2.11
CA LEU A 145 -9.77 8.52 2.05
C LEU A 145 -8.46 8.12 2.73
N SER A 146 -8.50 7.27 3.76
CA SER A 146 -7.35 6.90 4.59
C SER A 146 -6.37 5.99 3.84
N ALA A 147 -5.34 6.59 3.27
CA ALA A 147 -4.06 5.93 3.06
C ALA A 147 -3.06 6.63 3.99
N THR A 148 -2.41 5.88 4.88
CA THR A 148 -1.39 6.49 5.75
C THR A 148 -0.13 6.77 4.93
N ALA A 149 0.43 7.98 5.05
CA ALA A 149 1.62 8.37 4.30
C ALA A 149 2.76 7.35 4.52
N PRO A 150 3.39 6.81 3.46
CA PRO A 150 4.44 5.80 3.58
C PRO A 150 5.61 6.27 4.46
N LYS A 151 5.94 5.48 5.48
CA LYS A 151 7.01 5.79 6.43
C LYS A 151 8.35 5.30 5.87
N ASN A 152 8.89 6.07 4.92
CA ASN A 152 10.19 5.79 4.33
C ASN A 152 11.31 6.32 5.23
N GLY A 153 12.14 5.43 5.77
CA GLY A 153 13.21 5.79 6.73
C GLY A 153 14.29 6.69 6.10
N GLY A 154 14.54 7.85 6.73
CA GLY A 154 15.28 8.99 6.17
C GLY A 154 16.79 8.85 5.97
N LEU A 155 17.31 7.66 5.64
CA LEU A 155 18.73 7.42 5.31
C LEU A 155 18.92 6.72 3.95
N GLY A 156 17.84 6.50 3.18
CA GLY A 156 17.88 5.77 1.89
C GLY A 156 17.79 6.62 0.62
N GLN A 157 17.19 7.82 0.65
CA GLN A 157 17.01 8.70 -0.53
C GLN A 157 18.28 9.44 -0.97
N SER A 158 19.35 8.69 -1.27
CA SER A 158 20.28 9.15 -2.28
C SER A 158 19.56 9.08 -3.63
N ILE A 159 19.07 10.23 -4.11
CA ILE A 159 18.66 10.40 -5.51
C ILE A 159 19.91 10.17 -6.34
N GLY A 160 20.07 8.95 -6.86
CA GLY A 160 21.08 8.68 -7.86
C GLY A 160 20.74 9.49 -9.11
N VAL A 161 21.73 10.21 -9.65
CA VAL A 161 21.59 11.06 -10.85
C VAL A 161 21.16 10.27 -12.11
N HIS A 162 21.06 8.94 -12.00
CA HIS A 162 20.59 8.00 -13.01
C HIS A 162 19.33 7.20 -12.62
N SER A 163 18.53 7.66 -11.64
CA SER A 163 17.34 6.91 -11.21
C SER A 163 16.17 7.03 -12.18
N VAL A 164 15.92 5.98 -12.97
CA VAL A 164 14.77 5.92 -13.89
C VAL A 164 13.49 5.61 -13.11
N ARG A 165 12.48 6.47 -13.26
CA ARG A 165 11.13 6.30 -12.71
C ARG A 165 10.15 6.58 -13.83
N GLU A 166 9.52 5.52 -14.32
CA GLU A 166 8.72 5.55 -15.53
C GLU A 166 7.38 4.87 -15.28
N ALA A 167 6.30 5.60 -15.50
CA ALA A 167 4.94 5.09 -15.50
C ALA A 167 4.37 5.36 -16.90
N SER A 168 4.03 4.32 -17.66
CA SER A 168 3.58 4.44 -19.04
C SER A 168 2.34 3.61 -19.33
N ILE A 169 1.44 4.17 -20.13
CA ILE A 169 0.23 3.51 -20.62
C ILE A 169 0.21 3.70 -22.13
N SER A 170 0.10 2.61 -22.88
CA SER A 170 -0.03 2.68 -24.34
C SER A 170 -1.33 3.41 -24.72
N SER A 171 -1.29 4.20 -25.80
CA SER A 171 -2.45 4.86 -26.41
C SER A 171 -3.64 3.92 -26.63
N ASP A 172 -3.33 2.65 -26.88
CA ASP A 172 -4.28 1.61 -27.24
C ASP A 172 -4.60 0.64 -26.09
N ALA A 173 -4.03 0.85 -24.90
CA ALA A 173 -4.23 -0.01 -23.74
C ALA A 173 -5.72 -0.21 -23.41
N PHE A 174 -6.53 0.85 -23.52
CA PHE A 174 -7.97 0.85 -23.22
C PHE A 174 -8.85 1.10 -24.46
N ARG A 175 -8.37 0.77 -25.67
CA ARG A 175 -9.14 0.99 -26.91
C ARG A 175 -10.48 0.25 -26.84
N ASN A 176 -11.58 0.94 -27.09
CA ASN A 176 -12.96 0.41 -26.99
C ASN A 176 -13.36 -0.05 -25.57
N ALA A 177 -12.70 0.40 -24.50
CA ALA A 177 -13.19 0.21 -23.14
C ALA A 177 -14.47 1.04 -22.90
N SER A 178 -15.45 0.48 -22.19
CA SER A 178 -16.74 1.14 -21.90
C SER A 178 -17.18 0.92 -20.45
N GLY A 179 -17.69 1.98 -19.81
CA GLY A 179 -18.05 1.98 -18.39
C GLY A 179 -17.03 2.73 -17.53
N ILE A 180 -16.64 2.14 -16.40
CA ILE A 180 -15.77 2.75 -15.39
C ILE A 180 -14.34 2.24 -15.56
N VAL A 181 -13.38 3.14 -15.63
CA VAL A 181 -11.95 2.80 -15.61
C VAL A 181 -11.26 3.64 -14.52
N GLN A 182 -10.67 2.98 -13.52
CA GLN A 182 -9.89 3.61 -12.45
C GLN A 182 -8.47 3.04 -12.49
N ILE A 183 -7.45 3.91 -12.52
CA ILE A 183 -6.05 3.50 -12.64
C ILE A 183 -5.21 4.28 -11.63
N ASN A 184 -4.46 3.55 -10.81
CA ASN A 184 -3.32 4.06 -10.08
C ASN A 184 -2.06 3.42 -10.67
N GLN A 185 -1.18 4.21 -11.26
CA GLN A 185 0.12 3.74 -11.76
C GLN A 185 1.23 4.49 -11.04
N ALA A 186 2.20 3.78 -10.44
CA ALA A 186 3.26 4.38 -9.65
C ALA A 186 4.63 3.74 -9.90
N ALA A 187 5.64 4.55 -10.16
CA ALA A 187 7.02 4.08 -10.29
C ALA A 187 7.93 4.89 -9.35
N GLY A 188 8.53 4.23 -8.36
CA GLY A 188 9.39 4.86 -7.37
C GLY A 188 9.12 4.36 -5.95
N ALA A 189 9.19 5.27 -4.98
CA ALA A 189 9.00 4.90 -3.59
C ALA A 189 8.16 5.93 -2.83
N GLY A 190 7.29 5.44 -1.94
CA GLY A 190 6.44 6.27 -1.08
C GLY A 190 5.29 7.00 -1.78
N ASN A 191 4.88 6.58 -2.97
CA ASN A 191 3.68 7.13 -3.60
C ASN A 191 2.43 6.67 -2.82
N ALA A 192 1.46 7.54 -2.61
CA ALA A 192 0.16 7.18 -2.05
C ALA A 192 -0.95 7.74 -2.97
N THR A 193 -1.77 6.87 -3.54
CA THR A 193 -2.79 7.23 -4.53
C THR A 193 -4.12 6.55 -4.24
N ALA A 194 -5.22 7.28 -4.31
CA ALA A 194 -6.56 6.74 -4.11
C ALA A 194 -7.55 7.34 -5.12
N ASN A 195 -8.29 6.47 -5.81
CA ASN A 195 -9.45 6.82 -6.62
C ASN A 195 -10.72 6.27 -5.95
N SER A 196 -11.80 7.03 -5.97
CA SER A 196 -13.12 6.56 -5.54
C SER A 196 -14.18 7.00 -6.54
N PHE A 197 -15.15 6.12 -6.84
CA PHE A 197 -16.28 6.38 -7.72
C PHE A 197 -17.56 5.87 -7.07
N VAL A 198 -18.60 6.70 -7.04
CA VAL A 198 -19.90 6.35 -6.47
C VAL A 198 -20.99 6.76 -7.45
N LEU A 199 -21.78 5.80 -7.93
CA LEU A 199 -22.97 6.03 -8.75
C LEU A 199 -24.23 5.59 -8.00
N ARG A 200 -25.14 6.54 -7.81
CA ARG A 200 -26.43 6.34 -7.14
C ARG A 200 -27.56 6.70 -8.11
N PRO A 201 -28.08 5.72 -8.88
CA PRO A 201 -29.20 5.96 -9.78
C PRO A 201 -30.47 6.36 -9.00
N PRO A 202 -31.35 7.21 -9.56
CA PRO A 202 -32.65 7.51 -8.97
C PRO A 202 -33.48 6.24 -8.70
N ALA A 203 -34.34 6.29 -7.69
CA ALA A 203 -35.22 5.16 -7.35
C ALA A 203 -36.02 4.69 -8.58
N GLY A 204 -35.93 3.40 -8.91
CA GLY A 204 -36.58 2.79 -10.07
C GLY A 204 -35.71 2.66 -11.33
N THR A 205 -34.46 3.13 -11.33
CA THR A 205 -33.50 2.75 -12.38
C THR A 205 -32.76 1.46 -12.01
N PHE A 206 -32.97 0.41 -12.79
CA PHE A 206 -32.32 -0.90 -12.64
C PHE A 206 -31.06 -0.99 -13.49
N PHE A 207 -30.03 -1.64 -12.97
CA PHE A 207 -28.94 -2.18 -13.78
C PHE A 207 -29.41 -3.52 -14.39
N ASN A 208 -29.76 -3.50 -15.68
CA ASN A 208 -30.03 -4.69 -16.50
C ASN A 208 -28.79 -5.05 -17.33
#